data_AF-A0A3B5APS4-F1
#
_entry.id   AF-A0A3B5APS4-F1
#
_cell.length_a   1.000
_cell.length_b   1.000
_cell.length_c   1.000
_cell.angle_alpha   90.00
_cell.angle_beta   90.00
_cell.angle_gamma   90.00
#
_symmetry.space_group_name_H-M   'P 1'
#
loop_
_entity.id
_entity.type
_entity.pdbx_description
1 polymer ?
#
loop_
_entity_poly.entity_id
_entity_poly.type
_entity_poly.pdbx_seq_one_letter_code
_entity_poly.pdbx_strand_id
1 'polypeptide(L)'
;MAAATFMSAADTLVLPDLGQCRQTEGAAYLEWVSGFVSTYKHKKVTLKKPAGASLKIAGLDDTIYRGKHDEVNGWGKFYLPKIVNMQVVGVVEGTSCHCDQLVLMTCEDKKLYAYDGEELHLVASSLERLGDKEIEYPASKSYYNGEAFDDMTEEDWAKVKMGAVGRSLEQEHQKLVEANKSTFMENLKSAGHT
;
A
#
# COMPACT_ATOMS: atom_id res chain seq x y z
N MET A 1 -35.76 11.10 41.65
CA MET A 1 -35.34 10.90 40.25
C MET A 1 -33.84 11.12 40.17
N ALA A 2 -33.05 10.05 40.10
CA ALA A 2 -31.61 10.14 39.90
C ALA A 2 -31.32 9.62 38.50
N ALA A 3 -30.89 10.52 37.60
CA ALA A 3 -30.46 10.16 36.27
C ALA A 3 -29.10 9.46 36.37
N ALA A 4 -29.08 8.17 36.05
CA ALA A 4 -27.83 7.42 35.90
C ALA A 4 -27.20 7.83 34.57
N THR A 5 -26.12 8.62 34.65
CA THR A 5 -25.24 8.90 33.52
C THR A 5 -24.55 7.60 33.11
N PHE A 6 -25.00 6.98 32.03
CA PHE A 6 -24.27 5.90 31.38
C PHE A 6 -23.04 6.52 30.69
N MET A 7 -21.89 6.47 31.37
CA MET A 7 -20.61 6.66 30.71
C MET A 7 -20.37 5.42 29.84
N SER A 8 -20.45 5.61 28.52
CA SER A 8 -20.07 4.61 27.52
C SER A 8 -18.61 4.23 27.75
N ALA A 9 -18.38 2.98 28.15
CA ALA A 9 -17.06 2.40 28.16
C ALA A 9 -16.56 2.38 26.71
N ALA A 10 -15.51 3.17 26.43
CA ALA A 10 -14.75 3.03 25.20
C ALA A 10 -14.17 1.61 25.21
N ASP A 11 -14.73 0.71 24.39
CA ASP A 11 -14.23 -0.64 24.15
C ASP A 11 -12.80 -0.54 23.63
N THR A 12 -11.86 -0.46 24.57
CA THR A 12 -10.44 -0.44 24.29
C THR A 12 -10.07 -1.86 23.95
N LEU A 13 -10.02 -2.18 22.67
CA LEU A 13 -9.59 -3.49 22.24
C LEU A 13 -8.17 -3.74 22.73
N VAL A 14 -8.05 -4.80 23.51
CA VAL A 14 -6.79 -5.47 23.77
C VAL A 14 -6.56 -6.34 22.54
N LEU A 15 -5.61 -5.92 21.70
CA LEU A 15 -5.17 -6.76 20.60
C LEU A 15 -4.68 -8.10 21.20
N PRO A 16 -4.95 -9.23 20.54
CA PRO A 16 -4.43 -10.51 20.99
C PRO A 16 -2.90 -10.47 21.04
N ASP A 17 -2.30 -11.42 21.76
CA ASP A 17 -0.85 -11.60 21.74
C ASP A 17 -0.38 -11.82 20.30
N LEU A 18 0.31 -10.82 19.75
CA LEU A 18 0.87 -10.84 18.39
C LEU A 18 2.18 -11.64 18.33
N GLY A 19 2.64 -12.24 19.44
CA GLY A 19 3.86 -13.06 19.51
C GLY A 19 3.86 -14.25 18.54
N GLN A 20 2.69 -14.68 18.05
CA GLN A 20 2.59 -15.69 16.98
C GLN A 20 3.23 -15.23 15.66
N CYS A 21 3.38 -13.93 15.42
CA CYS A 21 4.11 -13.36 14.27
C CYS A 21 5.58 -13.81 14.22
N ARG A 22 6.18 -14.17 15.37
CA ARG A 22 7.58 -14.61 15.44
C ARG A 22 7.80 -15.98 14.82
N GLN A 23 6.78 -16.83 14.87
CA GLN A 23 6.88 -18.26 14.55
C GLN A 23 6.50 -18.59 13.11
N THR A 24 5.87 -17.67 12.38
CA THR A 24 5.42 -17.85 11.00
C THR A 24 6.31 -17.06 10.04
N GLU A 25 6.65 -17.60 8.88
CA GLU A 25 7.50 -16.93 7.87
C GLU A 25 6.87 -17.00 6.48
N GLY A 26 7.23 -16.06 5.62
CA GLY A 26 6.80 -16.03 4.22
C GLY A 26 5.28 -16.08 4.05
N ALA A 27 4.80 -16.97 3.17
CA ALA A 27 3.37 -17.13 2.90
C ALA A 27 2.55 -17.51 4.14
N ALA A 28 3.09 -18.32 5.05
CA ALA A 28 2.38 -18.70 6.27
C ALA A 28 2.15 -17.50 7.21
N TYR A 29 3.06 -16.52 7.19
CA TYR A 29 2.87 -15.26 7.91
C TYR A 29 1.72 -14.45 7.30
N LEU A 30 1.67 -14.32 5.97
CA LEU A 30 0.60 -13.56 5.31
C LEU A 30 -0.78 -14.20 5.51
N GLU A 31 -0.88 -15.52 5.45
CA GLU A 31 -2.12 -16.25 5.77
C GLU A 31 -2.58 -15.99 7.21
N TRP A 32 -1.65 -16.00 8.16
CA TRP A 32 -1.95 -15.66 9.55
C TRP A 32 -2.42 -14.21 9.69
N VAL A 33 -1.80 -13.26 8.99
CA VAL A 33 -2.23 -11.84 9.00
C VAL A 33 -3.63 -11.71 8.39
N SER A 34 -3.92 -12.39 7.30
CA SER A 34 -5.25 -12.42 6.69
C SER A 34 -6.32 -12.96 7.66
N GLY A 35 -6.00 -14.04 8.38
CA GLY A 35 -6.86 -14.58 9.44
C GLY A 35 -7.06 -13.58 10.60
N PHE A 36 -6.00 -12.88 11.01
CA PHE A 36 -6.05 -11.83 12.01
C PHE A 36 -6.97 -10.67 11.56
N VAL A 37 -6.77 -10.14 10.36
CA VAL A 37 -7.58 -9.03 9.82
C VAL A 37 -9.05 -9.44 9.72
N SER A 38 -9.33 -10.68 9.31
CA SER A 38 -10.69 -11.21 9.23
C SER A 38 -11.34 -11.32 10.61
N THR A 39 -10.61 -11.83 11.60
CA THR A 39 -11.09 -12.01 12.99
C THR A 39 -11.39 -10.68 13.67
N TYR A 40 -10.53 -9.68 13.47
CA TYR A 40 -10.64 -8.37 14.09
C TYR A 40 -11.19 -7.31 13.13
N LYS A 41 -11.89 -7.70 12.08
CA LYS A 41 -12.43 -6.75 11.10
C LYS A 41 -13.34 -5.70 11.77
N HIS A 42 -13.17 -4.44 11.36
CA HIS A 42 -13.87 -3.24 11.85
C HIS A 42 -13.58 -2.85 13.31
N LYS A 43 -12.71 -3.59 13.99
CA LYS A 43 -12.21 -3.19 15.31
C LYS A 43 -11.33 -1.94 15.19
N LYS A 44 -11.47 -1.03 16.16
CA LYS A 44 -10.65 0.18 16.25
C LYS A 44 -9.68 0.09 17.43
N VAL A 45 -8.45 0.47 17.19
CA VAL A 45 -7.37 0.53 18.19
C VAL A 45 -6.86 1.95 18.24
N THR A 46 -7.06 2.64 19.35
CA THR A 46 -6.46 3.97 19.56
C THR A 46 -4.95 3.83 19.68
N LEU A 47 -4.20 4.59 18.89
CA LEU A 47 -2.74 4.60 18.91
C LEU A 47 -2.25 5.55 20.00
N LYS A 48 -1.17 5.16 20.69
CA LYS A 48 -0.42 6.04 21.60
C LYS A 48 0.46 7.00 20.81
N LYS A 49 0.98 6.53 19.66
CA LYS A 49 1.83 7.30 18.75
C LYS A 49 1.45 6.98 17.30
N PRO A 50 1.18 7.99 16.44
CA PRO A 50 1.01 9.41 16.79
C PRO A 50 -0.26 9.65 17.65
N ALA A 51 -0.23 10.69 18.49
CA ALA A 51 -1.35 11.01 19.39
C ALA A 51 -2.60 11.44 18.61
N GLY A 52 -3.77 10.94 19.00
CA GLY A 52 -5.04 11.22 18.34
C GLY A 52 -5.34 10.30 17.15
N ALA A 53 -4.37 9.50 16.71
CA ALA A 53 -4.58 8.53 15.64
C ALA A 53 -5.25 7.24 16.16
N SER A 54 -5.96 6.56 15.27
CA SER A 54 -6.54 5.25 15.52
C SER A 54 -6.40 4.34 14.31
N LEU A 55 -6.08 3.08 14.54
CA LEU A 55 -6.08 2.06 13.52
C LEU A 55 -7.43 1.36 13.49
N LYS A 56 -8.11 1.40 12.34
CA LYS A 56 -9.27 0.57 12.04
C LYS A 56 -8.81 -0.66 11.27
N ILE A 57 -8.93 -1.84 11.86
CA ILE A 57 -8.60 -3.11 11.20
C ILE A 57 -9.60 -3.34 10.06
N ALA A 58 -9.06 -3.55 8.87
CA ALA A 58 -9.80 -3.58 7.61
C ALA A 58 -9.01 -4.36 6.56
N GLY A 59 -9.69 -5.18 5.78
CA GLY A 59 -9.09 -5.77 4.58
C GLY A 59 -9.12 -4.79 3.42
N LEU A 60 -8.53 -5.17 2.27
CA LEU A 60 -8.51 -4.35 1.05
C LEU A 60 -9.91 -3.86 0.65
N ASP A 61 -10.90 -4.75 0.71
CA ASP A 61 -12.28 -4.40 0.36
C ASP A 61 -12.88 -3.31 1.24
N ASP A 62 -12.38 -3.10 2.45
CA ASP A 62 -12.90 -2.09 3.37
C ASP A 62 -12.17 -0.73 3.25
N THR A 63 -11.32 -0.58 2.23
CA THR A 63 -10.58 0.66 1.91
C THR A 63 -11.15 1.35 0.66
N ILE A 64 -10.66 2.56 0.36
CA ILE A 64 -10.93 3.25 -0.92
C ILE A 64 -10.36 2.52 -2.14
N TYR A 65 -9.49 1.52 -1.92
CA TYR A 65 -8.91 0.67 -2.97
C TYR A 65 -9.70 -0.62 -3.19
N ARG A 66 -10.96 -0.70 -2.71
CA ARG A 66 -11.86 -1.83 -2.97
C ARG A 66 -11.87 -2.22 -4.45
N GLY A 67 -11.63 -3.50 -4.73
CA GLY A 67 -11.58 -4.04 -6.09
C GLY A 67 -10.33 -3.67 -6.90
N LYS A 68 -9.43 -2.82 -6.37
CA LYS A 68 -8.20 -2.41 -7.03
C LYS A 68 -7.02 -3.30 -6.64
N HIS A 69 -7.17 -4.61 -6.85
CA HIS A 69 -6.13 -5.59 -6.51
C HIS A 69 -4.80 -5.32 -7.23
N ASP A 70 -4.85 -4.82 -8.46
CA ASP A 70 -3.65 -4.48 -9.24
C ASP A 70 -2.86 -3.32 -8.62
N GLU A 71 -3.54 -2.37 -7.97
CA GLU A 71 -2.89 -1.24 -7.31
C GLU A 71 -2.10 -1.71 -6.08
N VAL A 72 -2.71 -2.57 -5.25
CA VAL A 72 -2.03 -3.18 -4.09
C VAL A 72 -0.88 -4.08 -4.50
N ASN A 73 -1.07 -4.87 -5.56
CA ASN A 73 -0.02 -5.68 -6.17
C ASN A 73 1.13 -4.82 -6.72
N GLY A 74 0.80 -3.61 -7.21
CA GLY A 74 1.78 -2.61 -7.61
C GLY A 74 2.65 -2.13 -6.45
N TRP A 75 2.06 -1.89 -5.28
CA TRP A 75 2.82 -1.47 -4.08
C TRP A 75 3.91 -2.48 -3.70
N GLY A 76 3.64 -3.78 -3.85
CA GLY A 76 4.61 -4.85 -3.61
C GLY A 76 5.70 -4.99 -4.68
N LYS A 77 5.56 -4.34 -5.84
CA LYS A 77 6.47 -4.49 -6.99
C LYS A 77 7.29 -3.25 -7.30
N PHE A 78 6.74 -2.07 -7.03
CA PHE A 78 7.29 -0.82 -7.57
C PHE A 78 7.90 0.09 -6.50
N TYR A 79 7.65 -0.18 -5.22
CA TYR A 79 8.13 0.67 -4.13
C TYR A 79 9.32 0.04 -3.39
N LEU A 80 9.25 -1.26 -3.10
CA LEU A 80 10.31 -1.94 -2.36
C LEU A 80 11.37 -2.53 -3.29
N PRO A 81 12.66 -2.61 -2.88
CA PRO A 81 13.75 -3.19 -3.69
C PRO A 81 13.55 -4.66 -4.07
N LYS A 82 12.65 -5.36 -3.39
CA LYS A 82 12.29 -6.74 -3.69
C LYS A 82 10.80 -6.82 -3.96
N ILE A 83 10.42 -7.65 -4.92
CA ILE A 83 9.03 -8.00 -5.16
C ILE A 83 8.51 -8.77 -3.95
N VAL A 84 7.45 -8.26 -3.34
CA VAL A 84 6.78 -8.82 -2.16
C VAL A 84 5.28 -8.86 -2.37
N ASN A 85 4.58 -9.66 -1.56
CA ASN A 85 3.11 -9.64 -1.53
C ASN A 85 2.64 -8.77 -0.36
N MET A 86 2.01 -7.65 -0.69
CA MET A 86 1.43 -6.75 0.31
C MET A 86 0.09 -7.28 0.81
N GLN A 87 -0.07 -7.36 2.12
CA GLN A 87 -1.32 -7.70 2.81
C GLN A 87 -1.80 -6.48 3.60
N VAL A 88 -3.00 -5.99 3.26
CA VAL A 88 -3.65 -4.90 3.99
C VAL A 88 -4.03 -5.36 5.39
N VAL A 89 -3.68 -4.56 6.40
CA VAL A 89 -3.98 -4.75 7.82
C VAL A 89 -5.10 -3.83 8.28
N GLY A 90 -5.16 -2.60 7.74
CA GLY A 90 -6.22 -1.67 8.08
C GLY A 90 -5.98 -0.26 7.55
N VAL A 91 -6.74 0.69 8.09
CA VAL A 91 -6.63 2.12 7.77
C VAL A 91 -6.36 2.90 9.05
N VAL A 92 -5.40 3.81 8.98
CA VAL A 92 -5.10 4.72 10.07
C VAL A 92 -5.88 6.02 9.86
N GLU A 93 -6.66 6.39 10.87
CA GLU A 93 -7.48 7.61 10.92
C GLU A 93 -6.86 8.58 11.95
N GLY A 94 -7.05 9.89 11.77
CA GLY A 94 -6.64 10.90 12.76
C GLY A 94 -5.15 11.25 12.75
N THR A 95 -4.45 11.02 11.64
CA THR A 95 -3.09 11.52 11.40
C THR A 95 -3.12 12.90 10.74
N SER A 96 -1.98 13.58 10.68
CA SER A 96 -1.81 14.82 9.93
C SER A 96 -1.67 14.62 8.41
N CYS A 97 -1.94 13.41 7.90
CA CYS A 97 -1.87 13.14 6.46
C CYS A 97 -2.97 13.91 5.73
N HIS A 98 -2.63 14.56 4.62
CA HIS A 98 -3.60 15.20 3.73
C HIS A 98 -4.24 14.24 2.72
N CYS A 99 -4.02 12.94 2.90
CA CYS A 99 -4.54 11.86 2.06
C CYS A 99 -5.94 11.41 2.47
N ASP A 100 -6.67 10.83 1.51
CA ASP A 100 -8.02 10.29 1.77
C ASP A 100 -8.01 9.14 2.78
N GLN A 101 -7.04 8.22 2.65
CA GLN A 101 -6.83 7.09 3.58
C GLN A 101 -5.36 6.70 3.66
N LEU A 102 -4.84 6.62 4.89
CA LEU A 102 -3.54 6.03 5.18
C LEU A 102 -3.68 4.52 5.37
N VAL A 103 -3.33 3.73 4.36
CA VAL A 103 -3.52 2.27 4.36
C VAL A 103 -2.33 1.59 5.01
N LEU A 104 -2.57 0.86 6.10
CA LEU A 104 -1.56 0.07 6.78
C LEU A 104 -1.50 -1.34 6.18
N MET A 105 -0.30 -1.81 5.84
CA MET A 105 -0.05 -3.11 5.23
C MET A 105 1.26 -3.72 5.75
N THR A 106 1.42 -5.01 5.51
CA THR A 106 2.63 -5.78 5.83
C THR A 106 2.98 -6.70 4.65
N CYS A 107 4.19 -7.23 4.61
CA CYS A 107 4.60 -8.22 3.64
C CYS A 107 5.42 -9.34 4.31
N GLU A 108 6.03 -10.23 3.53
CA GLU A 108 6.78 -11.38 4.03
C GLU A 108 7.95 -11.00 4.97
N ASP A 109 8.44 -9.76 4.90
CA ASP A 109 9.49 -9.25 5.78
C ASP A 109 8.99 -8.85 7.19
N LYS A 110 7.68 -9.00 7.43
CA LYS A 110 6.94 -8.75 8.68
C LYS A 110 6.91 -7.30 9.15
N LYS A 111 7.50 -6.36 8.39
CA LYS A 111 7.46 -4.93 8.74
C LYS A 111 6.12 -4.32 8.38
N LEU A 112 5.81 -3.19 9.01
CA LEU A 112 4.61 -2.43 8.68
C LEU A 112 4.92 -1.24 7.82
N TYR A 113 4.12 -1.12 6.78
CA TYR A 113 4.17 -0.06 5.81
C TYR A 113 2.84 0.70 5.81
N ALA A 114 2.88 2.01 5.68
CA ALA A 114 1.70 2.84 5.52
C ALA A 114 1.75 3.55 4.16
N TYR A 115 0.74 3.36 3.35
CA TYR A 115 0.61 4.01 2.04
C TYR A 115 -0.29 5.24 2.17
N ASP A 116 0.24 6.41 1.81
CA ASP A 116 -0.47 7.69 1.93
C ASP A 116 -1.08 8.18 0.61
N GLY A 117 -1.08 7.35 -0.44
CA GLY A 117 -1.57 7.73 -1.77
C GLY A 117 -0.47 8.08 -2.76
N GLU A 118 0.75 8.35 -2.28
CA GLU A 118 1.90 8.67 -3.13
C GLU A 118 3.14 7.84 -2.76
N GLU A 119 3.44 7.73 -1.46
CA GLU A 119 4.62 7.05 -0.94
C GLU A 119 4.26 5.90 0.00
N LEU A 120 5.19 4.94 0.11
CA LEU A 120 5.10 3.83 1.06
C LEU A 120 6.03 4.08 2.24
N HIS A 121 5.48 4.30 3.42
CA HIS A 121 6.22 4.67 4.63
C HIS A 121 6.50 3.45 5.51
N LEU A 122 7.75 3.22 5.91
CA LEU A 122 8.09 2.19 6.89
C LEU A 122 7.75 2.70 8.29
N VAL A 123 6.59 2.31 8.82
CA VAL A 123 6.05 2.85 10.08
C VAL A 123 6.32 1.98 11.30
N ALA A 124 6.69 0.70 11.11
CA ALA A 124 7.16 -0.13 12.21
C ALA A 124 8.02 -1.30 11.74
N SER A 125 8.90 -1.78 12.62
CA SER A 125 9.75 -2.94 12.37
C SER A 125 9.00 -4.28 12.40
N SER A 126 7.82 -4.33 13.01
CA SER A 126 7.00 -5.54 13.12
C SER A 126 5.55 -5.24 13.46
N LEU A 127 4.65 -6.16 13.13
CA LEU A 127 3.23 -6.08 13.52
C LEU A 127 3.04 -6.01 15.05
N GLU A 128 3.96 -6.59 15.83
CA GLU A 128 3.93 -6.57 17.30
C GLU A 128 3.89 -5.16 17.90
N ARG A 129 4.49 -4.18 17.20
CA ARG A 129 4.44 -2.76 17.61
C ARG A 129 3.01 -2.21 17.67
N LEU A 130 2.06 -2.82 16.95
CA LEU A 130 0.64 -2.50 17.12
C LEU A 130 0.09 -2.92 18.48
N GLY A 131 0.65 -3.97 19.11
CA GLY A 131 0.34 -4.35 20.49
C GLY A 131 0.73 -3.25 21.49
N ASP A 132 1.86 -2.58 21.23
CA ASP A 132 2.27 -1.38 21.98
C ASP A 132 1.42 -0.15 21.63
N LYS A 133 0.60 -0.25 20.57
CA LYS A 133 -0.24 0.80 19.97
C LYS A 133 0.58 1.93 19.38
N GLU A 134 1.72 1.60 18.77
CA GLU A 134 2.66 2.59 18.24
C GLU A 134 2.98 2.34 16.77
N ILE A 135 2.89 3.40 15.98
CA ILE A 135 3.46 3.49 14.63
C ILE A 135 4.27 4.79 14.52
N GLU A 136 5.29 4.78 13.69
CA GLU A 136 6.10 5.95 13.37
C GLU A 136 5.52 6.64 12.13
N TYR A 137 4.72 7.69 12.34
CA TYR A 137 4.19 8.50 11.24
C TYR A 137 4.21 9.99 11.63
N PRO A 138 4.83 10.89 10.83
CA PRO A 138 5.58 10.62 9.59
C PRO A 138 6.77 9.68 9.83
N ALA A 139 7.06 8.80 8.87
CA ALA A 139 8.13 7.83 8.99
C ALA A 139 9.50 8.45 8.68
N SER A 140 10.55 7.96 9.34
CA SER A 140 11.94 8.30 9.00
C SER A 140 12.41 7.71 7.66
N LYS A 141 11.74 6.67 7.17
CA LYS A 141 12.01 6.04 5.88
C LYS A 141 10.72 5.87 5.08
N SER A 142 10.70 6.43 3.88
CA SER A 142 9.67 6.20 2.88
C SER A 142 10.28 5.62 1.61
N TYR A 143 9.41 5.11 0.74
CA TYR A 143 9.76 4.64 -0.59
C TYR A 143 8.84 5.30 -1.60
N TYR A 144 9.38 5.76 -2.73
CA TYR A 144 8.59 6.36 -3.80
C TYR A 144 8.27 5.35 -4.91
N ASN A 145 7.26 5.67 -5.73
CA ASN A 145 6.87 4.82 -6.84
C ASN A 145 7.98 4.76 -7.90
N GLY A 146 8.56 3.57 -8.10
CA GLY A 146 9.65 3.33 -9.04
C GLY A 146 11.00 3.11 -8.37
N GLU A 147 11.14 3.36 -7.06
CA GLU A 147 12.39 3.18 -6.32
C GLU A 147 12.94 1.76 -6.41
N ALA A 148 12.07 0.76 -6.61
CA ALA A 148 12.45 -0.62 -6.86
C ALA A 148 13.41 -0.80 -8.06
N PHE A 149 13.50 0.20 -8.94
CA PHE A 149 14.30 0.17 -10.16
C PHE A 149 15.54 1.06 -10.11
N ASP A 150 15.85 1.72 -8.98
CA ASP A 150 16.97 2.66 -8.89
C ASP A 150 18.32 2.00 -9.21
N ASP A 151 18.47 0.73 -8.84
CA ASP A 151 19.67 -0.07 -9.09
C ASP A 151 19.69 -0.73 -10.48
N MET A 152 18.69 -0.48 -11.34
CA MET A 152 18.63 -1.08 -12.68
C MET A 152 19.68 -0.49 -13.62
N THR A 153 20.52 -1.37 -14.19
CA THR A 153 21.54 -0.97 -15.16
C THR A 153 20.96 -0.87 -16.59
N GLU A 154 21.68 -0.18 -17.50
CA GLU A 154 21.31 -0.15 -18.92
C GLU A 154 21.23 -1.56 -19.53
N GLU A 155 22.11 -2.48 -19.11
CA GLU A 155 22.10 -3.86 -19.55
C GLU A 155 20.84 -4.59 -19.09
N ASP A 156 20.38 -4.34 -17.87
CA ASP A 156 19.15 -4.94 -17.35
C ASP A 156 17.91 -4.38 -18.06
N TRP A 157 17.88 -3.08 -18.32
CA TRP A 157 16.84 -2.47 -19.17
C TRP A 157 16.85 -3.01 -20.60
N ALA A 158 18.03 -3.26 -21.18
CA ALA A 158 18.15 -3.87 -22.49
C ALA A 158 17.57 -5.29 -22.50
N LYS A 159 17.82 -6.10 -21.46
CA LYS A 159 17.22 -7.43 -21.31
C LYS A 159 15.70 -7.35 -21.23
N VAL A 160 15.15 -6.41 -20.44
CA VAL A 160 13.70 -6.18 -20.33
C VAL A 160 13.09 -5.79 -21.67
N LYS A 161 13.71 -4.84 -22.40
CA LYS A 161 13.26 -4.37 -23.71
C LYS A 161 13.27 -5.49 -24.75
N MET A 162 14.29 -6.34 -24.73
CA MET A 162 14.41 -7.48 -25.65
C MET A 162 13.54 -8.68 -25.24
N GLY A 163 12.99 -8.68 -24.02
CA GLY A 163 12.09 -9.71 -23.50
C GLY A 163 10.73 -9.74 -24.19
N ALA A 164 9.90 -10.72 -23.83
CA ALA A 164 8.57 -10.90 -24.43
C ALA A 164 7.67 -9.67 -24.25
N VAL A 165 7.64 -9.11 -23.03
CA VAL A 165 6.85 -7.91 -22.71
C VAL A 165 7.36 -6.69 -23.48
N GLY A 166 8.68 -6.43 -23.45
CA GLY A 166 9.28 -5.31 -24.17
C GLY A 166 9.02 -5.35 -25.68
N ARG A 167 9.13 -6.54 -26.30
CA ARG A 167 8.81 -6.72 -27.72
C ARG A 167 7.33 -6.52 -28.03
N SER A 168 6.43 -6.98 -27.15
CA SER A 168 4.99 -6.77 -27.31
C SER A 168 4.64 -5.27 -27.25
N LEU A 169 5.20 -4.56 -26.27
CA LEU A 169 5.00 -3.11 -26.11
C LEU A 169 5.54 -2.33 -27.32
N GLU A 170 6.71 -2.71 -27.85
CA GLU A 170 7.26 -2.10 -29.07
C GLU A 170 6.33 -2.30 -30.27
N GLN A 171 5.77 -3.50 -30.44
CA GLN A 171 4.81 -3.77 -31.52
C GLN A 171 3.51 -2.98 -31.37
N GLU A 172 2.99 -2.83 -30.14
CA GLU A 172 1.82 -2.01 -29.86
C GLU A 172 2.08 -0.53 -30.15
N HIS A 173 3.25 -0.04 -29.74
CA HIS A 173 3.69 1.33 -30.03
C HIS A 173 3.73 1.58 -31.54
N GLN A 174 4.35 0.68 -32.31
CA GLN A 174 4.43 0.80 -33.77
C GLN A 174 3.03 0.84 -34.42
N LYS A 175 2.12 -0.06 -34.02
CA LYS A 175 0.74 -0.06 -34.51
C LYS A 175 0.01 1.24 -34.20
N LEU A 176 0.17 1.77 -32.98
CA LEU A 176 -0.46 3.03 -32.57
C LEU A 176 0.07 4.22 -33.39
N VAL A 177 1.38 4.27 -33.63
CA VAL A 177 2.00 5.30 -34.45
C VAL A 177 1.51 5.22 -35.89
N GLU A 178 1.55 4.04 -36.50
CA GLU A 178 1.10 3.84 -37.89
C GLU A 178 -0.36 4.23 -38.10
N ALA A 179 -1.24 3.85 -37.17
CA ALA A 179 -2.67 4.15 -37.25
C ALA A 179 -2.98 5.66 -37.18
N ASN A 180 -2.19 6.43 -36.43
CA ASN A 180 -2.49 7.84 -36.16
C ASN A 180 -1.64 8.83 -36.98
N LYS A 181 -0.56 8.36 -37.62
CA LYS A 181 0.43 9.21 -38.30
C LYS A 181 -0.20 10.09 -39.38
N SER A 182 -1.08 9.55 -40.23
CA SER A 182 -1.70 10.33 -41.32
C SER A 182 -2.57 11.46 -40.78
N THR A 183 -3.47 11.15 -39.85
CA THR A 183 -4.38 12.11 -39.20
C THR A 183 -3.62 13.19 -38.45
N PHE A 184 -2.58 12.80 -37.70
CA PHE A 184 -1.73 13.75 -36.99
C PHE A 184 -1.03 14.72 -37.96
N MET A 185 -0.49 14.22 -39.07
CA MET A 185 0.16 15.05 -40.09
C MET A 185 -0.80 15.97 -40.83
N GLU A 186 -2.05 15.55 -41.05
CA GLU A 186 -3.09 16.38 -41.65
C GLU A 186 -3.46 17.56 -40.73
N ASN A 187 -3.65 17.29 -39.43
CA ASN A 187 -3.93 18.31 -38.42
C ASN A 187 -2.79 19.34 -38.27
N LEU A 188 -1.53 18.90 -38.37
CA LEU A 188 -0.40 19.83 -38.35
C LEU A 188 -0.37 20.77 -39.56
N LYS A 189 -0.79 20.30 -40.74
CA LYS A 189 -0.85 21.12 -41.95
C LYS A 189 -2.00 22.13 -41.90
N SER A 190 -3.16 21.74 -41.36
CA SER A 190 -4.30 22.64 -41.22
C SER A 190 -4.08 23.72 -40.14
N ALA A 191 -3.31 23.44 -39.09
CA ALA A 191 -2.95 24.40 -38.04
C ALA A 191 -1.93 25.47 -38.48
N GLY A 192 -1.18 25.24 -39.57
CA GLY A 192 -0.19 26.19 -40.11
C GLY A 192 -0.73 27.17 -41.18
N HIS A 193 -2.04 27.17 -41.42
CA HIS A 193 -2.70 28.03 -42.42
C HIS A 193 -3.71 29.03 -41.82
N THR A 194 -3.65 29.24 -40.51
CA THR A 194 -4.25 30.39 -39.80
C THR A 194 -3.17 31.37 -39.40
#